data_AF-A0A934UL59-F1
#
_entry.id   AF-A0A934UL59-F1
#
_cell.length_a   1.000
_cell.length_b   1.000
_cell.length_c   1.000
_cell.angle_alpha   90.00
_cell.angle_beta   90.00
_cell.angle_gamma   90.00
#
_symmetry.space_group_name_H-M   'P 1'
#
loop_
_entity.id
_entity.type
_entity.pdbx_description
1 polymer ?
#
loop_
_entity_poly.entity_id
_entity_poly.type
_entity_poly.pdbx_seq_one_letter_code
_entity_poly.pdbx_strand_id
1 'polypeptide(L)'
;MKKILLGLFIAIGLTSCDLNDNTDMTTNCGVYENMYFTSYPIDCNYTITSMPTTAGVLVVSSQEKMDSFFTPNATPCTDTSIPSNIDFSTTMLVGIFAGPKSTTGYEIAISSIVENDCEVVVQYYEKEPEEGTDTSATLNNPYDFVLIPKTTKSIYFNRVSEINNYMVVGSFGSLPTQDLYSETDLNIMRYLNVPYGNFELNQFNFQSLTKKGNYTEFLKTVPAEILALNGQTKTYGAPNAADQGGIYFQLIQNGVKTTVFFDTADTADQSTEIIAFKKSLQERMASYE
;
A
#
# COMPACT_ATOMS: atom_id res chain seq x y z
N MET A 1 6.60 -18.39 39.46
CA MET A 1 7.73 -17.50 39.10
C MET A 1 7.35 -16.75 37.84
N LYS A 2 6.95 -15.48 37.95
CA LYS A 2 6.58 -14.65 36.79
C LYS A 2 7.86 -14.09 36.17
N LYS A 3 8.17 -14.47 34.94
CA LYS A 3 9.23 -13.84 34.14
C LYS A 3 8.63 -12.62 33.47
N ILE A 4 9.05 -11.43 33.90
CA ILE A 4 8.73 -10.17 33.22
C ILE A 4 9.72 -10.08 32.05
N LEU A 5 9.26 -10.38 30.84
CA LEU A 5 10.01 -10.03 29.63
C LEU A 5 9.81 -8.53 29.39
N LEU A 6 10.90 -7.78 29.58
CA LEU A 6 10.97 -6.36 29.27
C LEU A 6 11.24 -6.22 27.76
N GLY A 7 10.18 -6.18 26.96
CA GLY A 7 10.27 -5.77 25.56
C GLY A 7 10.64 -4.29 25.50
N LEU A 8 11.79 -3.97 24.92
CA LEU A 8 12.25 -2.59 24.77
C LEU A 8 11.39 -1.88 23.72
N PHE A 9 10.30 -1.25 24.15
CA PHE A 9 9.60 -0.25 23.36
C PHE A 9 10.43 1.04 23.41
N ILE A 10 10.99 1.46 22.27
CA ILE A 10 11.70 2.73 22.17
C ILE A 10 10.64 3.84 22.09
N ALA A 11 10.56 4.66 23.13
CA ALA A 11 9.78 5.89 23.12
C ALA A 11 10.40 6.89 22.14
N ILE A 12 9.58 7.46 21.25
CA ILE A 12 10.02 8.47 20.29
C ILE A 12 10.25 9.78 21.06
N GLY A 13 11.51 10.09 21.34
CA GLY A 13 11.94 11.38 21.88
C GLY A 13 12.15 12.38 20.75
N LEU A 14 11.47 13.51 20.80
CA LEU A 14 11.76 14.66 19.95
C LEU A 14 13.04 15.33 20.46
N THR A 15 14.18 15.02 19.85
CA THR A 15 15.41 15.82 20.03
C THR A 15 15.55 16.78 18.86
N SER A 16 15.21 18.05 19.08
CA SER A 16 15.72 19.15 18.27
C SER A 16 17.21 19.32 18.59
N CYS A 17 18.09 18.75 17.77
CA CYS A 17 19.52 19.01 17.86
C CYS A 17 19.91 20.13 16.91
N ASP A 18 20.34 21.25 17.48
CA ASP A 18 21.20 22.24 16.84
C ASP A 18 22.49 21.51 16.38
N LEU A 19 22.71 21.42 15.08
CA LEU A 19 23.89 20.81 14.50
C LEU A 19 24.95 21.88 14.26
N ASN A 20 25.80 22.07 15.26
CA ASN A 20 27.08 22.74 15.06
C ASN A 20 28.17 21.88 15.70
N ASP A 21 28.53 20.78 15.03
CA ASP A 21 29.84 20.18 15.21
C ASP A 21 30.34 19.54 13.92
N ASN A 22 31.50 20.02 13.51
CA ASN A 22 32.18 19.74 12.27
C ASN A 22 33.03 18.47 12.46
N THR A 23 32.50 17.32 12.02
CA THR A 23 33.30 16.12 11.77
C THR A 23 32.95 15.57 10.40
N ASP A 24 33.90 15.71 9.47
CA ASP A 24 33.88 15.12 8.14
C ASP A 24 33.78 13.60 8.21
N MET A 25 32.56 13.08 8.07
CA MET A 25 32.29 11.93 7.23
C MET A 25 31.14 12.33 6.31
N THR A 26 31.47 12.88 5.15
CA THR A 26 30.53 12.95 4.03
C THR A 26 30.37 11.54 3.46
N THR A 27 29.77 10.64 4.26
CA THR A 27 29.33 9.34 3.77
C THR A 27 28.29 9.63 2.69
N ASN A 28 28.70 9.52 1.43
CA ASN A 28 27.80 9.68 0.31
C ASN A 28 26.86 8.46 0.31
N CYS A 29 25.68 8.63 0.87
CA CYS A 29 24.66 7.58 0.97
C CYS A 29 23.89 7.35 -0.34
N GLY A 30 24.25 8.06 -1.43
CA GLY A 30 23.56 7.96 -2.70
C GLY A 30 22.18 8.63 -2.70
N VAL A 31 21.40 8.37 -3.74
CA VAL A 31 20.01 8.79 -3.85
C VAL A 31 19.09 7.71 -3.31
N TYR A 32 17.90 8.10 -2.84
CA TYR A 32 16.89 7.13 -2.45
C TYR A 32 16.21 6.52 -3.67
N GLU A 33 16.03 5.21 -3.63
CA GLU A 33 15.30 4.41 -4.61
C GLU A 33 14.15 3.67 -3.93
N ASN A 34 13.11 3.31 -4.70
CA ASN A 34 11.98 2.54 -4.18
C ASN A 34 12.40 1.11 -3.84
N MET A 35 12.20 0.73 -2.58
CA MET A 35 12.41 -0.63 -2.10
C MET A 35 11.15 -1.46 -2.33
N TYR A 36 11.33 -2.70 -2.78
CA TYR A 36 10.25 -3.68 -2.87
C TYR A 36 9.70 -4.03 -1.49
N PHE A 37 8.37 -4.14 -1.37
CA PHE A 37 7.71 -4.66 -0.17
C PHE A 37 6.37 -5.30 -0.53
N THR A 38 5.89 -6.21 0.31
CA THR A 38 4.57 -6.85 0.13
C THR A 38 3.73 -6.71 1.38
N SER A 39 2.41 -6.59 1.23
CA SER A 39 1.52 -6.69 2.37
C SER A 39 1.70 -8.03 3.10
N TYR A 40 1.43 -8.04 4.40
CA TYR A 40 1.42 -9.27 5.17
C TYR A 40 0.13 -9.39 5.99
N PRO A 41 -0.74 -10.36 5.68
CA PRO A 41 -2.01 -10.53 6.38
C PRO A 41 -1.77 -11.21 7.73
N ILE A 42 -1.25 -10.43 8.69
CA ILE A 42 -0.79 -10.94 9.99
C ILE A 42 -1.92 -11.65 10.74
N ASP A 43 -3.15 -11.13 10.66
CA ASP A 43 -4.28 -11.56 11.51
C ASP A 43 -4.78 -12.97 11.21
N CYS A 44 -4.73 -13.40 9.95
CA CYS A 44 -5.12 -14.77 9.61
C CYS A 44 -3.98 -15.76 9.83
N ASN A 45 -2.71 -15.34 9.75
CA ASN A 45 -1.57 -16.23 9.98
C ASN A 45 -1.17 -16.34 11.46
N TYR A 46 -1.30 -15.26 12.22
CA TYR A 46 -0.82 -15.14 13.60
C TYR A 46 -1.79 -14.34 14.47
N THR A 47 -1.68 -14.55 15.78
CA THR A 47 -2.29 -13.72 16.81
C THR A 47 -1.21 -12.90 17.50
N ILE A 48 -1.40 -11.59 17.61
CA ILE A 48 -0.52 -10.70 18.39
C ILE A 48 -0.66 -11.03 19.87
N THR A 49 0.43 -11.45 20.53
CA THR A 49 0.39 -11.93 21.92
C THR A 49 -0.02 -10.84 22.91
N SER A 50 0.40 -9.60 22.66
CA SER A 50 0.00 -8.43 23.44
C SER A 50 0.02 -7.18 22.56
N MET A 51 -1.14 -6.54 22.45
CA MET A 51 -1.25 -5.28 21.70
C MET A 51 -0.47 -4.14 22.39
N PRO A 52 0.29 -3.33 21.65
CA PRO A 52 0.99 -2.17 22.20
C PRO A 52 0.01 -1.16 22.80
N THR A 53 0.34 -0.58 23.96
CA THR A 53 -0.49 0.45 24.61
C THR A 53 -0.16 1.88 24.18
N THR A 54 0.85 2.03 23.31
CA THR A 54 1.26 3.29 22.69
C THR A 54 1.51 3.05 21.22
N ALA A 55 1.51 4.12 20.41
CA ALA A 55 2.01 4.05 19.05
C ALA A 55 3.47 3.55 19.04
N GLY A 56 3.86 2.84 17.98
CA GLY A 56 5.18 2.26 17.90
C GLY A 56 5.42 1.52 16.60
N VAL A 57 6.64 1.02 16.46
CA VAL A 57 7.09 0.29 15.28
C VAL A 57 7.70 -1.04 15.70
N LEU A 58 7.64 -2.02 14.81
CA LEU A 58 8.20 -3.35 15.03
C LEU A 58 8.98 -3.79 13.80
N VAL A 59 10.21 -4.24 14.01
CA VAL A 59 11.02 -4.89 12.96
C VAL A 59 11.34 -6.30 13.45
N VAL A 60 10.88 -7.31 12.74
CA VAL A 60 11.14 -8.72 13.03
C VAL A 60 12.05 -9.29 11.95
N SER A 61 13.26 -9.65 12.36
CA SER A 61 14.32 -10.14 11.48
C SER A 61 14.76 -11.58 11.78
N SER A 62 14.05 -12.26 12.70
CA SER A 62 14.33 -13.62 13.12
C SER A 62 13.07 -14.30 13.65
N GLN A 63 13.06 -15.64 13.60
CA GLN A 63 11.98 -16.44 14.17
C GLN A 63 11.84 -16.21 15.69
N GLU A 64 12.95 -16.07 16.41
CA GLU A 64 12.92 -15.79 17.85
C GLU A 64 12.16 -14.49 18.17
N LYS A 65 12.37 -13.43 17.37
CA LYS A 65 11.64 -12.18 17.57
C LYS A 65 10.18 -12.31 17.15
N MET A 66 9.87 -13.09 16.12
CA MET A 66 8.50 -13.42 15.71
C MET A 66 7.75 -14.08 16.87
N ASP A 67 8.31 -15.15 17.43
CA ASP A 67 7.71 -15.95 18.51
C ASP A 67 7.56 -15.16 19.82
N SER A 68 8.33 -14.07 19.98
CA SER A 68 8.21 -13.19 21.16
C SER A 68 7.02 -12.22 21.09
N PHE A 69 6.48 -11.97 19.89
CA PHE A 69 5.36 -11.02 19.66
C PHE A 69 4.10 -11.69 19.14
N PHE A 70 4.22 -12.86 18.49
CA PHE A 70 3.15 -13.49 17.75
C PHE A 70 3.04 -14.97 18.08
N THR A 71 1.81 -15.47 18.09
CA THR A 71 1.49 -16.90 18.17
C THR A 71 0.91 -17.36 16.83
N PRO A 72 1.44 -18.41 16.17
CA PRO A 72 0.84 -18.93 14.93
C PRO A 72 -0.61 -19.36 15.14
N ASN A 73 -1.49 -19.02 14.19
CA ASN A 73 -2.87 -19.49 14.20
C ASN A 73 -2.93 -20.95 13.76
N ALA A 74 -3.89 -21.71 14.32
CA ALA A 74 -4.09 -23.12 13.95
C ALA A 74 -4.51 -23.31 12.49
N THR A 75 -5.21 -22.32 11.92
CA THR A 75 -5.64 -22.28 10.53
C THR A 75 -5.13 -20.99 9.90
N PRO A 76 -4.02 -21.01 9.14
CA PRO A 76 -3.48 -19.83 8.48
C PRO A 76 -4.37 -19.35 7.33
N CYS A 77 -4.00 -18.23 6.71
CA CYS A 77 -4.71 -17.71 5.54
C CYS A 77 -4.77 -18.77 4.42
N THR A 78 -5.90 -18.84 3.72
CA THR A 78 -6.07 -19.72 2.56
C THR A 78 -5.51 -19.12 1.27
N ASP A 79 -5.30 -17.80 1.25
CA ASP A 79 -4.63 -17.11 0.15
C ASP A 79 -3.14 -17.50 0.16
N THR A 80 -2.69 -18.07 -0.95
CA THR A 80 -1.31 -18.53 -1.14
C THR A 80 -0.44 -17.53 -1.89
N SER A 81 -0.98 -16.35 -2.24
CA SER A 81 -0.22 -15.27 -2.90
C SER A 81 0.94 -14.75 -2.06
N ILE A 82 0.79 -14.80 -0.73
CA ILE A 82 1.81 -14.43 0.25
C ILE A 82 2.07 -15.65 1.16
N PRO A 83 3.34 -16.07 1.37
CA PRO A 83 3.65 -17.21 2.23
C PRO A 83 3.16 -17.03 3.67
N SER A 84 2.53 -18.05 4.24
CA SER A 84 2.09 -18.06 5.65
C SER A 84 3.26 -18.12 6.64
N ASN A 85 4.37 -18.75 6.26
CA ASN A 85 5.61 -18.75 7.03
C ASN A 85 6.60 -17.76 6.42
N ILE A 86 7.20 -16.91 7.25
CA ILE A 86 8.17 -15.90 6.81
C ILE A 86 9.57 -16.51 6.80
N ASP A 87 10.24 -16.48 5.64
CA ASP A 87 11.66 -16.83 5.55
C ASP A 87 12.53 -15.63 5.96
N PHE A 88 12.88 -15.59 7.25
CA PHE A 88 13.76 -14.55 7.80
C PHE A 88 15.21 -14.62 7.29
N SER A 89 15.59 -15.61 6.47
CA SER A 89 16.90 -15.61 5.82
C SER A 89 16.97 -14.62 4.65
N THR A 90 15.82 -14.33 4.04
CA THR A 90 15.68 -13.49 2.84
C THR A 90 14.80 -12.25 3.05
N THR A 91 13.92 -12.26 4.06
CA THR A 91 12.98 -11.17 4.33
C THR A 91 12.99 -10.71 5.80
N MET A 92 12.39 -9.56 6.06
CA MET A 92 12.05 -9.05 7.38
C MET A 92 10.59 -8.62 7.40
N LEU A 93 9.92 -8.75 8.54
CA LEU A 93 8.60 -8.19 8.76
C LEU A 93 8.75 -6.81 9.41
N VAL A 94 8.11 -5.81 8.83
CA VAL A 94 8.03 -4.45 9.35
C VAL A 94 6.58 -4.17 9.71
N GLY A 95 6.34 -3.69 10.92
CA GLY A 95 5.02 -3.34 11.41
C GLY A 95 4.98 -1.95 12.03
N ILE A 96 3.84 -1.30 11.92
CA ILE A 96 3.53 -0.03 12.57
C ILE A 96 2.23 -0.17 13.37
N PHE A 97 2.17 0.49 14.51
CA PHE A 97 1.00 0.51 15.40
C PHE A 97 0.64 1.96 15.69
N ALA A 98 -0.64 2.30 15.53
CA ALA A 98 -1.17 3.63 15.88
C ALA A 98 -1.38 3.78 17.40
N GLY A 99 -1.34 2.67 18.14
CA GLY A 99 -1.73 2.62 19.54
C GLY A 99 -3.25 2.71 19.73
N PRO A 100 -3.71 2.73 20.99
CA PRO A 100 -5.14 2.70 21.28
C PRO A 100 -5.86 3.96 20.79
N LYS A 101 -6.95 3.77 20.05
CA LYS A 101 -7.89 4.80 19.58
C LYS A 101 -9.25 4.57 20.24
N SER A 102 -9.89 5.64 20.69
CA SER A 102 -11.15 5.57 21.47
C SER A 102 -12.38 5.22 20.63
N THR A 103 -12.28 5.29 19.30
CA THR A 103 -13.35 4.94 18.38
C THR A 103 -12.83 4.08 17.23
N THR A 104 -13.76 3.47 16.50
CA THR A 104 -13.48 2.83 15.21
C THR A 104 -13.32 3.86 14.09
N GLY A 105 -12.85 3.41 12.91
CA GLY A 105 -12.66 4.24 11.71
C GLY A 105 -11.25 4.83 11.55
N TYR A 106 -10.36 4.66 12.53
CA TYR A 106 -8.94 5.00 12.37
C TYR A 106 -8.22 3.90 11.58
N GLU A 107 -7.29 4.32 10.73
CA GLU A 107 -6.40 3.43 9.99
C GLU A 107 -4.95 3.92 10.12
N ILE A 108 -4.00 3.01 9.92
CA ILE A 108 -2.59 3.33 9.76
C ILE A 108 -2.07 2.45 8.62
N ALA A 109 -1.25 3.01 7.73
CA ALA A 109 -0.79 2.29 6.55
C ALA A 109 0.63 2.68 6.16
N ILE A 110 1.43 1.68 5.80
CA ILE A 110 2.73 1.85 5.17
C ILE A 110 2.50 2.22 3.71
N SER A 111 2.89 3.43 3.35
CA SER A 111 2.61 4.00 2.04
C SER A 111 3.73 3.80 1.05
N SER A 112 4.99 3.83 1.49
CA SER A 112 6.16 3.63 0.63
C SER A 112 7.37 3.25 1.46
N ILE A 113 8.29 2.48 0.87
CA ILE A 113 9.59 2.19 1.44
C ILE A 113 10.64 2.58 0.42
N VAL A 114 11.59 3.39 0.85
CA VAL A 114 12.73 3.80 0.02
C VAL A 114 14.03 3.44 0.74
N GLU A 115 15.07 3.16 -0.01
CA GLU A 115 16.39 2.87 0.53
C GLU A 115 17.47 3.61 -0.25
N ASN A 116 18.60 3.82 0.41
CA ASN A 116 19.84 4.27 -0.22
C ASN A 116 20.98 3.40 0.31
N ASP A 117 22.24 3.75 0.09
CA ASP A 117 23.37 2.89 0.51
C ASP A 117 23.51 2.76 2.05
N CYS A 118 22.94 3.68 2.81
CA CYS A 118 23.11 3.77 4.27
C CYS A 118 21.89 3.26 5.05
N GLU A 119 20.68 3.52 4.56
CA GLU A 119 19.47 3.37 5.35
C GLU A 119 18.24 3.00 4.52
N VAL A 120 17.21 2.53 5.23
CA VAL A 120 15.86 2.31 4.73
C VAL A 120 14.93 3.27 5.45
N VAL A 121 14.06 3.94 4.70
CA VAL A 121 13.02 4.84 5.23
C VAL A 121 11.65 4.29 4.89
N VAL A 122 10.91 3.91 5.93
CA VAL A 122 9.52 3.45 5.86
C VAL A 122 8.62 4.66 6.05
N GLN A 123 7.91 5.05 5.00
CA GLN A 123 6.91 6.11 5.04
C GLN A 123 5.54 5.51 5.37
N TYR A 124 4.84 6.13 6.30
CA TYR A 124 3.52 5.69 6.72
C TYR A 124 2.62 6.86 7.08
N TYR A 125 1.31 6.68 7.02
CA TYR A 125 0.33 7.68 7.47
C TYR A 125 -0.67 7.07 8.43
N GLU A 126 -1.37 7.94 9.16
CA GLU A 126 -2.57 7.58 9.92
C GLU A 126 -3.76 8.31 9.30
N LYS A 127 -4.89 7.61 9.15
CA LYS A 127 -6.17 8.16 8.72
C LYS A 127 -7.10 8.25 9.91
N GLU A 128 -7.78 9.40 10.04
CA GLU A 128 -8.85 9.60 11.02
C GLU A 128 -10.21 9.24 10.40
N PRO A 129 -11.20 8.85 11.22
CA PRO A 129 -12.56 8.64 10.72
C PRO A 129 -13.08 9.89 10.03
N GLU A 130 -13.72 9.73 8.88
CA GLU A 130 -14.28 10.87 8.15
C GLU A 130 -15.38 11.56 8.97
N GLU A 131 -15.42 12.89 8.93
CA GLU A 131 -16.42 13.66 9.67
C GLU A 131 -17.84 13.23 9.28
N GLY A 132 -18.68 12.98 10.29
CA GLY A 132 -20.06 12.56 10.09
C GLY A 132 -20.24 11.07 9.77
N THR A 133 -19.18 10.26 9.80
CA THR A 133 -19.30 8.79 9.76
C THR A 133 -19.70 8.22 11.12
N ASP A 134 -20.50 7.16 11.08
CA ASP A 134 -20.88 6.42 12.28
C ASP A 134 -19.64 5.71 12.84
N THR A 135 -19.06 6.29 13.90
CA THR A 135 -18.03 5.63 14.68
C THR A 135 -18.65 4.98 15.90
N SER A 136 -18.14 3.80 16.26
CA SER A 136 -18.49 3.14 17.53
C SER A 136 -17.46 3.47 18.59
N ALA A 137 -17.91 3.68 19.82
CA ALA A 137 -17.07 3.89 21.00
C ALA A 137 -16.45 2.56 21.49
N THR A 138 -15.73 1.89 20.58
CA THR A 138 -14.99 0.66 20.86
C THR A 138 -13.50 0.97 20.73
N LEU A 139 -12.72 0.55 21.72
CA LEU A 139 -11.27 0.68 21.69
C LEU A 139 -10.72 -0.09 20.47
N ASN A 140 -10.06 0.63 19.57
CA ASN A 140 -9.39 0.07 18.40
C ASN A 140 -7.87 0.29 18.53
N ASN A 141 -7.06 -0.55 17.88
CA ASN A 141 -5.61 -0.36 17.83
C ASN A 141 -5.12 -0.69 16.42
N PRO A 142 -5.22 0.27 15.48
CA PRO A 142 -4.82 0.06 14.10
C PRO A 142 -3.33 -0.31 13.98
N TYR A 143 -3.03 -1.20 13.04
CA TYR A 143 -1.67 -1.57 12.66
C TYR A 143 -1.62 -1.93 11.19
N ASP A 144 -0.41 -1.93 10.65
CA ASP A 144 -0.12 -2.43 9.30
C ASP A 144 1.21 -3.18 9.30
N PHE A 145 1.32 -4.19 8.45
CA PHE A 145 2.46 -5.08 8.35
C PHE A 145 2.83 -5.37 6.90
N VAL A 146 4.13 -5.26 6.62
CA VAL A 146 4.69 -5.58 5.32
C VAL A 146 5.95 -6.42 5.45
N LEU A 147 6.23 -7.23 4.43
CA LEU A 147 7.52 -7.90 4.27
C LEU A 147 8.43 -7.04 3.39
N ILE A 148 9.69 -6.90 3.80
CA ILE A 148 10.75 -6.26 3.01
C ILE A 148 11.91 -7.23 2.78
N PRO A 149 12.72 -7.04 1.73
CA PRO A 149 14.00 -7.71 1.59
C PRO A 149 14.87 -7.55 2.83
N LYS A 150 15.58 -8.62 3.20
CA LYS A 150 16.48 -8.60 4.36
C LYS A 150 17.60 -7.59 4.14
N THR A 151 17.82 -6.73 5.13
CA THR A 151 18.83 -5.67 5.09
C THR A 151 19.56 -5.55 6.43
N THR A 152 20.81 -5.09 6.40
CA THR A 152 21.56 -4.70 7.60
C THR A 152 21.57 -3.19 7.83
N LYS A 153 20.96 -2.43 6.91
CA LYS A 153 20.85 -0.97 7.00
C LYS A 153 19.95 -0.57 8.17
N SER A 154 20.19 0.60 8.74
CA SER A 154 19.28 1.19 9.72
C SER A 154 17.91 1.44 9.09
N ILE A 155 16.84 1.13 9.81
CA ILE A 155 15.46 1.35 9.35
C ILE A 155 14.87 2.51 10.14
N TYR A 156 14.50 3.58 9.44
CA TYR A 156 13.82 4.75 9.98
C TYR A 156 12.37 4.77 9.56
N PHE A 157 11.53 5.34 10.42
CA PHE A 157 10.10 5.45 10.19
C PHE A 157 9.73 6.92 10.13
N ASN A 158 9.12 7.33 9.02
CA ASN A 158 8.72 8.70 8.78
C ASN A 158 7.22 8.78 8.60
N ARG A 159 6.54 9.48 9.50
CA ARG A 159 5.10 9.74 9.34
C ARG A 159 4.91 10.83 8.30
N VAL A 160 4.09 10.55 7.29
CA VAL A 160 3.74 11.45 6.20
C VAL A 160 2.24 11.74 6.20
N SER A 161 1.82 12.70 5.39
CA SER A 161 0.40 12.95 5.14
C SER A 161 -0.26 11.77 4.42
N GLU A 162 -1.55 11.57 4.69
CA GLU A 162 -2.36 10.59 3.98
C GLU A 162 -2.33 10.81 2.47
N ILE A 163 -2.26 9.71 1.72
CA ILE A 163 -2.31 9.73 0.26
C ILE A 163 -3.76 9.68 -0.18
N ASN A 164 -4.31 10.87 -0.46
CA ASN A 164 -5.70 11.05 -0.86
C ASN A 164 -5.91 11.17 -2.39
N ASN A 165 -4.81 11.16 -3.15
CA ASN A 165 -4.83 11.26 -4.61
C ASN A 165 -4.00 10.14 -5.22
N TYR A 166 -4.66 9.29 -5.99
CA TYR A 166 -4.03 8.17 -6.68
C TYR A 166 -4.94 7.69 -7.80
N MET A 167 -4.44 6.79 -8.63
CA MET A 167 -5.26 6.09 -9.61
C MET A 167 -5.16 4.58 -9.42
N VAL A 168 -6.17 3.88 -9.91
CA VAL A 168 -6.13 2.43 -10.10
C VAL A 168 -6.30 2.15 -11.59
N VAL A 169 -5.48 1.26 -12.11
CA VAL A 169 -5.55 0.81 -13.51
C VAL A 169 -5.34 -0.69 -13.58
N GLY A 170 -5.98 -1.35 -14.53
CA GLY A 170 -5.74 -2.76 -14.77
C GLY A 170 -6.58 -3.30 -15.91
N SER A 171 -6.32 -4.56 -16.26
CA SER A 171 -7.15 -5.29 -17.23
C SER A 171 -8.09 -6.23 -16.50
N PHE A 172 -9.34 -6.32 -16.93
CA PHE A 172 -10.33 -7.26 -16.41
C PHE A 172 -10.93 -8.08 -17.57
N GLY A 173 -11.44 -9.29 -17.34
CA GLY A 173 -11.99 -10.11 -18.44
C GLY A 173 -11.96 -11.61 -18.16
N SER A 174 -11.79 -12.42 -19.21
CA SER A 174 -11.92 -13.89 -19.25
C SER A 174 -10.99 -14.70 -18.33
N LEU A 175 -10.16 -14.05 -17.52
CA LEU A 175 -9.33 -14.69 -16.51
C LEU A 175 -10.05 -14.73 -15.16
N PRO A 176 -9.84 -15.77 -14.34
CA PRO A 176 -10.46 -15.87 -13.01
C PRO A 176 -9.98 -14.77 -12.05
N THR A 177 -8.81 -14.21 -12.31
CA THR A 177 -8.21 -13.10 -11.56
C THR A 177 -7.75 -11.99 -12.50
N GLN A 178 -7.73 -10.77 -12.00
CA GLN A 178 -7.34 -9.57 -12.73
C GLN A 178 -6.11 -8.91 -12.10
N ASP A 179 -5.22 -8.38 -12.94
CA ASP A 179 -4.08 -7.58 -12.51
C ASP A 179 -4.51 -6.13 -12.39
N LEU A 180 -4.67 -5.67 -11.15
CA LEU A 180 -4.94 -4.26 -10.83
C LEU A 180 -3.72 -3.65 -10.16
N TYR A 181 -3.47 -2.39 -10.50
CA TYR A 181 -2.37 -1.59 -9.98
C TYR A 181 -2.90 -0.29 -9.42
N SER A 182 -2.48 0.12 -8.23
CA SER A 182 -2.60 1.50 -7.78
C SER A 182 -1.30 2.26 -8.04
N GLU A 183 -1.42 3.53 -8.40
CA GLU A 183 -0.27 4.40 -8.61
C GLU A 183 -0.46 5.73 -7.87
N THR A 184 0.58 6.10 -7.11
CA THR A 184 0.75 7.39 -6.43
C THR A 184 1.96 8.13 -7.01
N ASP A 185 2.37 9.27 -6.46
CA ASP A 185 3.69 9.86 -6.78
C ASP A 185 4.86 9.21 -6.03
N LEU A 186 4.56 8.32 -5.09
CA LEU A 186 5.55 7.65 -4.25
C LEU A 186 5.87 6.25 -4.74
N ASN A 187 4.89 5.51 -5.25
CA ASN A 187 5.04 4.12 -5.66
C ASN A 187 3.92 3.64 -6.59
N ILE A 188 4.08 2.41 -7.05
CA ILE A 188 3.07 1.62 -7.73
C ILE A 188 2.88 0.32 -6.94
N MET A 189 1.64 -0.08 -6.66
CA MET A 189 1.31 -1.35 -6.00
C MET A 189 0.50 -2.24 -6.94
N ARG A 190 0.88 -3.51 -7.07
CA ARG A 190 0.12 -4.56 -7.74
C ARG A 190 -0.71 -5.34 -6.72
N TYR A 191 -2.00 -5.46 -6.94
CA TYR A 191 -2.90 -6.26 -6.10
C TYR A 191 -2.95 -7.71 -6.58
N LEU A 192 -2.91 -8.65 -5.63
CA LEU A 192 -2.77 -10.08 -5.89
C LEU A 192 -4.14 -10.77 -5.82
N ASN A 193 -4.32 -11.76 -6.71
CA ASN A 193 -5.48 -12.66 -6.71
C ASN A 193 -6.85 -11.94 -6.70
N VAL A 194 -6.92 -10.73 -7.28
CA VAL A 194 -8.17 -9.96 -7.34
C VAL A 194 -9.17 -10.72 -8.23
N PRO A 195 -10.32 -11.17 -7.72
CA PRO A 195 -11.32 -11.86 -8.52
C PRO A 195 -11.94 -10.92 -9.56
N TYR A 196 -12.38 -11.50 -10.67
CA TYR A 196 -13.12 -10.75 -11.68
C TYR A 196 -14.30 -9.96 -11.08
N GLY A 197 -14.40 -8.69 -11.47
CA GLY A 197 -15.50 -7.81 -11.05
C GLY A 197 -15.36 -7.24 -9.64
N ASN A 198 -14.30 -7.58 -8.90
CA ASN A 198 -14.03 -7.01 -7.59
C ASN A 198 -13.00 -5.88 -7.70
N PHE A 199 -13.42 -4.67 -7.37
CA PHE A 199 -12.60 -3.46 -7.48
C PHE A 199 -12.41 -2.73 -6.14
N GLU A 200 -12.81 -3.35 -5.03
CA GLU A 200 -12.53 -2.86 -3.68
C GLU A 200 -11.17 -3.44 -3.25
N LEU A 201 -10.11 -2.67 -3.51
CA LEU A 201 -8.75 -3.19 -3.49
C LEU A 201 -8.13 -3.33 -2.09
N ASN A 202 -8.66 -2.61 -1.11
CA ASN A 202 -8.19 -2.62 0.28
C ASN A 202 -8.32 -3.98 0.97
N GLN A 203 -9.09 -4.93 0.41
CA GLN A 203 -9.24 -6.28 0.95
C GLN A 203 -8.21 -7.28 0.41
N PHE A 204 -7.39 -6.89 -0.56
CA PHE A 204 -6.44 -7.79 -1.23
C PHE A 204 -5.01 -7.54 -0.79
N ASN A 205 -4.24 -8.62 -0.80
CA ASN A 205 -2.80 -8.52 -0.65
C ASN A 205 -2.19 -7.77 -1.85
N PHE A 206 -1.06 -7.12 -1.63
CA PHE A 206 -0.37 -6.36 -2.67
C PHE A 206 1.15 -6.54 -2.60
N GLN A 207 1.81 -6.19 -3.70
CA GLN A 207 3.25 -6.04 -3.82
C GLN A 207 3.54 -4.66 -4.38
N SER A 208 4.45 -3.92 -3.75
CA SER A 208 4.98 -2.71 -4.35
C SER A 208 5.93 -3.06 -5.49
N LEU A 209 6.00 -2.20 -6.50
CA LEU A 209 7.05 -2.27 -7.51
C LEU A 209 8.24 -1.44 -7.03
N THR A 210 9.45 -1.81 -7.46
CA THR A 210 10.68 -1.00 -7.27
C THR A 210 10.73 0.23 -8.19
N LYS A 211 9.56 0.73 -8.58
CA LYS A 211 9.36 1.85 -9.51
C LYS A 211 8.66 2.98 -8.76
N LYS A 212 9.19 4.19 -8.90
CA LYS A 212 8.51 5.40 -8.44
C LYS A 212 7.32 5.67 -9.35
N GLY A 213 6.18 5.97 -8.77
CA GLY A 213 5.04 6.43 -9.54
C GLY A 213 5.18 7.89 -10.01
N ASN A 214 4.30 8.30 -10.92
CA ASN A 214 4.23 9.65 -11.47
C ASN A 214 2.78 10.03 -11.75
N TYR A 215 1.91 9.77 -10.77
CA TYR A 215 0.48 10.07 -10.81
C TYR A 215 0.21 11.52 -11.24
N THR A 216 0.88 12.50 -10.63
CA THR A 216 0.60 13.93 -10.88
C THR A 216 0.86 14.32 -12.32
N GLU A 217 1.89 13.77 -12.96
CA GLU A 217 2.14 14.01 -14.38
C GLU A 217 1.13 13.27 -15.26
N PHE A 218 0.85 12.00 -14.94
CA PHE A 218 -0.10 11.20 -15.72
C PHE A 218 -1.52 11.77 -15.66
N LEU A 219 -1.92 12.37 -14.54
CA LEU A 219 -3.21 13.04 -14.35
C LEU A 219 -3.49 14.09 -15.43
N LYS A 220 -2.46 14.75 -15.97
CA LYS A 220 -2.60 15.75 -17.05
C LYS A 220 -3.05 15.13 -18.37
N THR A 221 -2.92 13.82 -18.52
CA THR A 221 -3.37 13.08 -19.71
C THR A 221 -4.83 12.64 -19.60
N VAL A 222 -5.45 12.75 -18.42
CA VAL A 222 -6.84 12.35 -18.21
C VAL A 222 -7.77 13.32 -18.97
N PRO A 223 -8.61 12.83 -19.90
CA PRO A 223 -9.51 13.68 -20.67
C PRO A 223 -10.48 14.47 -19.81
N ALA A 224 -10.82 15.69 -20.25
CA ALA A 224 -11.81 16.53 -19.58
C ALA A 224 -13.16 15.84 -19.44
N GLU A 225 -13.50 14.95 -20.39
CA GLU A 225 -14.70 14.11 -20.36
C GLU A 225 -14.75 13.19 -19.12
N ILE A 226 -13.60 12.64 -18.69
CA ILE A 226 -13.51 11.80 -17.50
C ILE A 226 -13.50 12.67 -16.24
N LEU A 227 -12.75 13.78 -16.24
CA LEU A 227 -12.72 14.70 -15.10
C LEU A 227 -14.11 15.26 -14.77
N ALA A 228 -14.94 15.48 -15.79
CA ALA A 228 -16.31 15.96 -15.64
C ALA A 228 -17.26 14.94 -14.98
N LEU A 229 -16.88 13.66 -14.88
CA LEU A 229 -17.70 12.64 -14.21
C LEU A 229 -17.76 12.83 -12.70
N ASN A 230 -16.73 13.43 -12.08
CA ASN A 230 -16.70 13.86 -10.68
C ASN A 230 -17.34 12.84 -9.69
N GLY A 231 -16.78 11.64 -9.60
CA GLY A 231 -17.26 10.59 -8.71
C GLY A 231 -18.27 9.62 -9.35
N GLN A 232 -18.66 9.85 -10.60
CA GLN A 232 -19.54 8.94 -11.32
C GLN A 232 -18.78 7.78 -12.00
N THR A 233 -19.54 6.76 -12.38
CA THR A 233 -19.07 5.64 -13.17
C THR A 233 -19.52 5.78 -14.62
N LYS A 234 -18.61 5.51 -15.57
CA LYS A 234 -18.94 5.45 -17.01
C LYS A 234 -18.32 4.23 -17.68
N THR A 235 -19.03 3.64 -18.62
CA THR A 235 -18.53 2.56 -19.48
C THR A 235 -18.51 3.06 -20.91
N TYR A 236 -17.35 2.92 -21.57
CA TYR A 236 -17.18 3.17 -23.00
C TYR A 236 -17.15 1.84 -23.76
N GLY A 237 -18.02 1.70 -24.76
CA GLY A 237 -18.19 0.45 -25.50
C GLY A 237 -18.89 -0.64 -24.69
N ALA A 238 -18.58 -1.91 -24.99
CA ALA A 238 -19.16 -3.07 -24.33
C ALA A 238 -18.06 -4.10 -23.94
N PRO A 239 -17.22 -3.79 -22.92
CA PRO A 239 -16.07 -4.61 -22.53
C PRO A 239 -16.37 -6.10 -22.22
N ASN A 240 -17.65 -6.44 -22.01
CA ASN A 240 -18.11 -7.79 -21.70
C ASN A 240 -18.90 -8.46 -22.84
N ALA A 241 -19.06 -7.80 -23.99
CA ALA A 241 -19.67 -8.41 -25.16
C ALA A 241 -18.62 -9.31 -25.83
N ALA A 242 -18.82 -10.64 -25.75
CA ALA A 242 -17.95 -11.68 -26.31
C ALA A 242 -16.68 -12.05 -25.50
N ASP A 243 -16.70 -11.92 -24.17
CA ASP A 243 -15.64 -12.39 -23.25
C ASP A 243 -14.24 -11.78 -23.48
N GLN A 244 -14.14 -10.61 -24.13
CA GLN A 244 -12.84 -10.02 -24.51
C GLN A 244 -12.19 -9.20 -23.39
N GLY A 245 -12.92 -8.91 -22.32
CA GLY A 245 -12.43 -8.07 -21.23
C GLY A 245 -12.30 -6.60 -21.61
N GLY A 246 -11.67 -5.84 -20.73
CA GLY A 246 -11.51 -4.40 -20.88
C GLY A 246 -10.44 -3.82 -19.98
N ILE A 247 -10.35 -2.49 -20.03
CA ILE A 247 -9.43 -1.72 -19.19
C ILE A 247 -10.25 -1.05 -18.09
N TYR A 248 -9.85 -1.32 -16.86
CA TYR A 248 -10.35 -0.66 -15.68
C TYR A 248 -9.49 0.57 -15.39
N PHE A 249 -10.15 1.70 -15.15
CA PHE A 249 -9.51 2.91 -14.66
C PHE A 249 -10.33 3.50 -13.53
N GLN A 250 -9.67 3.90 -12.46
CA GLN A 250 -10.26 4.66 -11.38
C GLN A 250 -9.37 5.83 -11.03
N LEU A 251 -9.97 7.00 -10.91
CA LEU A 251 -9.31 8.20 -10.45
C LEU A 251 -9.86 8.55 -9.07
N ILE A 252 -8.99 8.58 -8.06
CA ILE A 252 -9.32 8.96 -6.69
C ILE A 252 -8.70 10.32 -6.44
N GLN A 253 -9.53 11.30 -6.13
CA GLN A 253 -9.10 12.67 -5.81
C GLN A 253 -9.80 13.17 -4.56
N ASN A 254 -9.04 13.33 -3.48
CA ASN A 254 -9.56 13.76 -2.18
C ASN A 254 -10.79 12.94 -1.74
N GLY A 255 -10.71 11.61 -1.87
CA GLY A 255 -11.80 10.68 -1.55
C GLY A 255 -12.88 10.53 -2.63
N VAL A 256 -12.93 11.40 -3.64
CA VAL A 256 -13.90 11.28 -4.75
C VAL A 256 -13.40 10.22 -5.75
N LYS A 257 -14.19 9.15 -5.92
CA LYS A 257 -13.86 7.98 -6.75
C LYS A 257 -14.59 8.01 -8.10
N THR A 258 -13.91 8.42 -9.16
CA THR A 258 -14.42 8.35 -10.54
C THR A 258 -14.00 7.05 -11.19
N THR A 259 -14.93 6.26 -11.72
CA THR A 259 -14.63 4.94 -12.29
C THR A 259 -14.97 4.90 -13.77
N VAL A 260 -14.06 4.36 -14.58
CA VAL A 260 -14.24 4.22 -16.03
C VAL A 260 -13.86 2.82 -16.48
N PHE A 261 -14.74 2.21 -17.27
CA PHE A 261 -14.48 0.95 -17.96
C PHE A 261 -14.35 1.23 -19.45
N PHE A 262 -13.30 0.70 -20.08
CA PHE A 262 -13.10 0.79 -21.53
C PHE A 262 -13.18 -0.57 -22.18
N ASP A 263 -13.95 -0.66 -23.26
CA ASP A 263 -13.82 -1.73 -24.24
C ASP A 263 -12.43 -1.69 -24.88
N THR A 264 -11.87 -2.86 -25.17
CA THR A 264 -10.59 -2.96 -25.86
C THR A 264 -10.66 -2.38 -27.27
N ALA A 265 -11.81 -2.51 -27.94
CA ALA A 265 -12.06 -1.92 -29.24
C ALA A 265 -12.40 -0.42 -29.15
N ASP A 266 -12.12 0.32 -30.21
CA ASP A 266 -12.61 1.68 -30.37
C ASP A 266 -14.09 1.63 -30.77
N THR A 267 -14.92 2.35 -30.03
CA THR A 267 -16.37 2.37 -30.22
C THR A 267 -16.86 3.81 -30.47
N ALA A 268 -18.04 3.96 -31.07
CA ALA A 268 -18.54 5.26 -31.53
C ALA A 268 -18.79 6.28 -30.40
N ASP A 269 -18.92 5.82 -29.16
CA ASP A 269 -19.06 6.61 -27.94
C ASP A 269 -17.71 7.06 -27.34
N GLN A 270 -16.58 6.67 -27.93
CA GLN A 270 -15.24 7.11 -27.53
C GLN A 270 -14.80 8.31 -28.38
N SER A 271 -14.58 9.45 -27.73
CA SER A 271 -13.95 10.61 -28.38
C SER A 271 -12.48 10.31 -28.72
N THR A 272 -11.87 11.12 -29.61
CA THR A 272 -10.44 10.95 -29.96
C THR A 272 -9.53 11.03 -28.73
N GLU A 273 -9.88 11.87 -27.75
CA GLU A 273 -9.15 11.98 -26.47
C GLU A 273 -9.29 10.72 -25.62
N ILE A 274 -10.50 10.13 -25.56
CA ILE A 274 -10.74 8.86 -24.86
C ILE A 274 -9.94 7.73 -25.49
N ILE A 275 -9.91 7.63 -26.82
CA ILE A 275 -9.12 6.62 -27.53
C ILE A 275 -7.63 6.78 -27.22
N ALA A 276 -7.12 8.02 -27.26
CA ALA A 276 -5.72 8.31 -26.94
C ALA A 276 -5.36 7.98 -25.48
N PHE A 277 -6.24 8.33 -24.53
CA PHE A 277 -6.07 8.01 -23.12
C PHE A 277 -6.14 6.51 -22.83
N LYS A 278 -7.07 5.79 -23.47
CA LYS A 278 -7.13 4.33 -23.38
C LYS A 278 -5.80 3.69 -23.79
N LYS A 279 -5.18 4.19 -24.86
CA LYS A 279 -3.86 3.75 -25.30
C LYS A 279 -2.76 4.09 -24.29
N SER A 280 -2.77 5.30 -23.71
CA SER A 280 -1.79 5.69 -22.69
C SER A 280 -1.91 4.81 -21.43
N LEU A 281 -3.11 4.40 -21.03
CA LEU A 281 -3.31 3.43 -19.94
C LEU A 281 -2.69 2.06 -20.26
N GLN A 282 -2.84 1.55 -21.49
CA GLN A 282 -2.22 0.29 -21.90
C GLN A 282 -0.69 0.38 -21.88
N GLU A 283 -0.12 1.44 -22.44
CA GLU A 283 1.32 1.71 -22.40
C GLU A 283 1.82 1.84 -20.95
N ARG A 284 1.00 2.46 -20.09
CA ARG A 284 1.30 2.62 -18.67
C ARG A 284 1.33 1.27 -17.95
N MET A 285 0.31 0.43 -18.11
CA MET A 285 0.28 -0.91 -17.52
C MET A 285 1.44 -1.79 -18.02
N ALA A 286 1.74 -1.75 -19.31
CA ALA A 286 2.88 -2.48 -19.88
C ALA A 286 4.23 -2.02 -19.30
N SER A 287 4.32 -0.78 -18.79
CA SER A 287 5.51 -0.28 -18.10
C SER A 287 5.64 -0.78 -16.65
N TYR A 288 4.62 -1.43 -16.09
CA TYR A 288 4.62 -1.97 -14.73
C TYR A 288 5.17 -3.38 -14.67
N GLU A 289 4.89 -4.17 -15.70
CA GLU A 289 5.50 -5.49 -15.96
C GLU A 289 7.03 -5.40 -16.11
#